data_AF-A0A520HE01-F1
#
_entry.id   AF-A0A520HE01-F1
#
_cell.length_a   1.000
_cell.length_b   1.000
_cell.length_c   1.000
_cell.angle_alpha   90.00
_cell.angle_beta   90.00
_cell.angle_gamma   90.00
#
_symmetry.space_group_name_H-M   'P 1'
#
loop_
_entity.id
_entity.type
_entity.pdbx_description
1 polymer ?
#
loop_
_entity_poly.entity_id
_entity_poly.type
_entity_poly.pdbx_seq_one_letter_code
_entity_poly.pdbx_strand_id
1 'polypeptide(L)'
;MANRLSDFLPDSDPLSEVQVVGKGMSNSGDSYQLIREQDINAMLKPRNDFSHKGTYGHALIIAGEHATMGAALLASSGCLYAGAGLISACIPESGLTALNTALPEVMYQSRDRVLQTEVFDRYNAVAIGPGLGLEEEAVALLSRVIEQDMPIIADADALNLLSINSLLMQGLSRNSILTPHM
;
A
#
# COMPACT_ATOMS: atom_id res chain seq x y z
N MET A 1 33.98 -6.56 7.98
CA MET A 1 33.09 -6.78 9.15
C MET A 1 31.68 -6.82 8.58
N ALA A 2 30.84 -7.80 8.91
CA ALA A 2 29.46 -7.81 8.38
C ALA A 2 28.63 -6.71 9.07
N ASN A 3 27.62 -6.16 8.38
CA ASN A 3 26.60 -5.32 9.03
C ASN A 3 25.99 -6.13 10.19
N ARG A 4 25.97 -5.58 11.41
CA ARG A 4 25.25 -6.23 12.51
C ARG A 4 23.85 -5.66 12.55
N LEU A 5 22.84 -6.52 12.70
CA LEU A 5 21.46 -6.07 12.82
C LEU A 5 21.28 -5.07 13.98
N SER A 6 22.01 -5.26 15.09
CA SER A 6 22.03 -4.36 16.25
C SER A 6 22.34 -2.91 15.92
N ASP A 7 23.12 -2.67 14.87
CA ASP A 7 23.58 -1.32 14.50
C ASP A 7 22.47 -0.51 13.80
N PHE A 8 21.35 -1.16 13.44
CA PHE A 8 20.23 -0.55 12.70
C PHE A 8 18.88 -0.66 13.42
N LEU A 9 18.88 -1.11 14.68
CA LEU A 9 17.68 -1.13 15.51
C LEU A 9 17.45 0.24 16.18
N PRO A 10 16.20 0.60 16.56
CA PRO A 10 15.87 1.94 17.06
C PRO A 10 16.68 2.44 18.26
N ASP A 11 17.21 1.52 19.08
CA ASP A 11 18.02 1.84 20.27
C ASP A 11 19.50 2.15 19.95
N SER A 12 19.90 2.06 18.68
CA SER A 12 21.25 2.43 18.22
C SER A 12 21.41 3.95 18.14
N ASP A 13 22.64 4.46 18.26
CA ASP A 13 22.92 5.89 18.10
C ASP A 13 22.69 6.32 16.64
N PRO A 14 21.62 7.10 16.33
CA PRO A 14 21.26 7.41 14.95
C PRO A 14 22.21 8.41 14.29
N LEU A 15 23.11 9.05 15.04
CA LEU A 15 24.07 10.03 14.54
C LEU A 15 25.41 9.41 14.13
N SER A 16 25.60 8.12 14.42
CA SER A 16 26.84 7.40 14.12
C SER A 16 26.90 6.95 12.66
N GLU A 17 27.96 7.31 11.94
CA GLU A 17 28.21 6.80 10.58
C GLU A 17 28.78 5.37 10.64
N VAL A 18 28.02 4.39 10.15
CA VAL A 18 28.46 2.99 10.11
C VAL A 18 29.21 2.72 8.80
N GLN A 19 30.53 2.55 8.89
CA GLN A 19 31.36 2.11 7.76
C GLN A 19 31.74 0.64 7.83
N VAL A 20 31.42 -0.09 6.77
CA VAL A 20 31.80 -1.49 6.60
C VAL A 20 33.20 -1.58 5.99
N VAL A 21 34.20 -1.92 6.82
CA VAL A 21 35.55 -2.19 6.32
C VAL A 21 35.67 -3.64 5.84
N GLY A 22 36.00 -3.82 4.57
CA GLY A 22 36.22 -5.13 3.96
C GLY A 22 37.38 -5.87 4.63
N LYS A 23 37.09 -7.02 5.22
CA LYS A 23 38.08 -8.08 5.42
C LYS A 23 37.84 -9.06 4.29
N GLY A 24 38.87 -9.48 3.56
CA GLY A 24 38.79 -10.36 2.37
C GLY A 24 38.21 -11.76 2.62
N MET A 25 37.04 -11.83 3.23
CA MET A 25 36.25 -13.02 3.52
C MET A 25 35.07 -13.01 2.56
N SER A 26 34.77 -14.15 1.96
CA SER A 26 33.57 -14.34 1.15
C SER A 26 32.32 -14.15 2.01
N ASN A 27 31.38 -13.31 1.57
CA ASN A 27 30.07 -13.17 2.21
C ASN A 27 29.37 -14.54 2.27
N SER A 28 29.24 -15.09 3.48
CA SER A 28 28.30 -16.16 3.79
C SER A 28 26.90 -15.54 3.88
N GLY A 29 25.90 -16.12 3.20
CA GLY A 29 24.55 -15.53 3.08
C GLY A 29 23.92 -15.16 4.42
N ASP A 30 23.76 -13.85 4.65
CA ASP A 30 23.11 -13.30 5.83
C ASP A 30 21.58 -13.50 5.73
N SER A 31 20.91 -13.68 6.87
CA SER A 31 19.44 -13.79 6.94
C SER A 31 18.72 -12.44 6.80
N TYR A 32 19.48 -11.35 6.70
CA TYR A 32 18.99 -9.99 6.60
C TYR A 32 19.84 -9.20 5.60
N GLN A 33 19.24 -8.19 4.98
CA GLN A 33 19.90 -7.30 4.04
C GLN A 33 19.62 -5.84 4.42
N LEU A 34 20.67 -5.02 4.42
CA LEU A 34 20.51 -3.57 4.48
C LEU A 34 20.17 -3.08 3.07
N ILE A 35 19.00 -2.47 2.91
CA ILE A 35 18.58 -1.85 1.64
C ILE A 35 19.38 -0.57 1.41
N ARG A 36 20.04 -0.47 0.25
CA ARG A 36 20.84 0.67 -0.19
C ARG A 36 20.25 1.29 -1.45
N GLU A 37 20.73 2.47 -1.80
CA GLU A 37 20.33 3.19 -3.02
C GLU A 37 20.41 2.31 -4.29
N GLN A 38 21.45 1.48 -4.39
CA GLN A 38 21.65 0.57 -5.52
C GLN A 38 20.53 -0.47 -5.64
N ASP A 39 20.04 -0.98 -4.50
CA ASP A 39 18.93 -1.93 -4.45
C ASP A 39 17.64 -1.27 -4.92
N ILE A 40 17.37 -0.02 -4.50
CA ILE A 40 16.21 0.76 -4.94
C ILE A 40 16.28 1.05 -6.43
N ASN A 41 17.42 1.53 -6.93
CA ASN A 41 17.62 1.83 -8.35
C ASN A 41 17.40 0.59 -9.24
N ALA A 42 17.79 -0.59 -8.75
CA ALA A 42 17.55 -1.85 -9.46
C ALA A 42 16.06 -2.29 -9.44
N MET A 43 15.26 -1.81 -8.49
CA MET A 43 13.82 -2.11 -8.38
C MET A 43 12.94 -1.18 -9.21
N LEU A 44 13.41 0.02 -9.58
CA LEU A 44 12.64 0.98 -10.37
C LEU A 44 12.34 0.44 -11.77
N LYS A 45 11.06 0.46 -12.16
CA LYS A 45 10.63 0.01 -13.49
C LYS A 45 10.82 1.13 -14.52
N PRO A 46 11.60 0.92 -15.60
CA PRO A 46 11.73 1.93 -16.65
C PRO A 46 10.40 2.12 -17.39
N ARG A 47 10.19 3.34 -17.92
CA ARG A 47 9.01 3.68 -18.73
C ARG A 47 9.35 3.57 -20.22
N ASN A 48 8.48 2.90 -20.97
CA ASN A 48 8.65 2.72 -22.41
C ASN A 48 7.99 3.88 -23.18
N ASP A 49 8.62 4.33 -24.27
CA ASP A 49 8.12 5.42 -25.12
C ASP A 49 6.74 5.13 -25.70
N PHE A 50 6.46 3.87 -26.07
CA PHE A 50 5.18 3.43 -26.64
C PHE A 50 4.28 2.74 -25.59
N SER A 51 4.10 3.38 -24.45
CA SER A 51 3.23 2.92 -23.37
C SER A 51 1.90 3.68 -23.33
N HIS A 52 0.90 3.11 -22.66
CA HIS A 52 -0.39 3.76 -22.39
C HIS A 52 -0.74 3.62 -20.92
N LYS A 53 -1.80 4.32 -20.46
CA LYS A 53 -2.23 4.34 -19.06
C LYS A 53 -2.48 2.95 -18.45
N GLY A 54 -2.91 1.96 -19.24
CA GLY A 54 -3.07 0.58 -18.79
C GLY A 54 -1.74 -0.18 -18.59
N THR A 55 -0.65 0.25 -19.21
CA THR A 55 0.67 -0.39 -19.10
C THR A 55 1.22 -0.36 -17.68
N TYR A 56 0.91 0.68 -16.91
CA TYR A 56 1.40 0.88 -15.54
C TYR A 56 0.38 0.50 -14.47
N GLY A 57 -0.62 -0.30 -14.87
CA GLY A 57 -1.65 -0.85 -13.99
C GLY A 57 -2.68 0.17 -13.50
N HIS A 58 -3.74 -0.38 -12.89
CA HIS A 58 -4.83 0.35 -12.28
C HIS A 58 -4.93 -0.02 -10.80
N ALA A 59 -4.68 0.95 -9.91
CA ALA A 59 -4.80 0.77 -8.47
C ALA A 59 -6.19 1.22 -7.96
N LEU A 60 -6.72 0.50 -6.99
CA LEU A 60 -7.89 0.90 -6.20
C LEU A 60 -7.44 1.28 -4.78
N ILE A 61 -7.81 2.46 -4.32
CA ILE A 61 -7.54 2.94 -2.96
C ILE A 61 -8.85 3.01 -2.21
N ILE A 62 -9.05 2.17 -1.20
CA ILE A 62 -10.26 2.14 -0.36
C ILE A 62 -9.90 2.74 1.00
N ALA A 63 -10.28 3.99 1.20
CA ALA A 63 -9.78 4.80 2.31
C ALA A 63 -10.77 5.92 2.65
N GLY A 64 -10.56 6.55 3.80
CA GLY A 64 -11.21 7.77 4.25
C GLY A 64 -12.69 7.63 4.58
N GLU A 65 -13.11 8.22 5.68
CA GLU A 65 -14.50 8.44 6.05
C GLU A 65 -14.78 9.96 6.07
N HIS A 66 -15.99 10.36 6.47
CA HIS A 66 -16.36 11.78 6.59
C HIS A 66 -15.31 12.62 7.36
N ALA A 67 -14.72 12.09 8.43
CA ALA A 67 -13.75 12.80 9.28
C ALA A 67 -12.28 12.64 8.81
N THR A 68 -11.98 11.64 7.98
CA THR A 68 -10.60 11.22 7.68
C THR A 68 -10.28 11.20 6.18
N MET A 69 -11.05 11.95 5.38
CA MET A 69 -10.82 12.11 3.93
C MET A 69 -9.37 12.47 3.56
N GLY A 70 -8.64 13.17 4.42
CA GLY A 70 -7.21 13.46 4.22
C GLY A 70 -6.35 12.20 4.04
N ALA A 71 -6.66 11.11 4.74
CA ALA A 71 -5.96 9.84 4.60
C ALA A 71 -6.15 9.24 3.19
N ALA A 72 -7.37 9.29 2.66
CA ALA A 72 -7.66 8.84 1.29
C ALA A 72 -6.92 9.67 0.24
N LEU A 73 -6.85 11.00 0.41
CA LEU A 73 -6.13 11.88 -0.50
C LEU A 73 -4.63 11.61 -0.47
N LEU A 74 -4.03 11.46 0.72
CA LEU A 74 -2.60 11.17 0.85
C LEU A 74 -2.24 9.81 0.25
N ALA A 75 -3.01 8.77 0.54
CA ALA A 75 -2.80 7.44 -0.04
C ALA A 75 -2.93 7.45 -1.57
N SER A 76 -3.95 8.13 -2.10
CA SER A 76 -4.16 8.28 -3.55
C SER A 76 -3.05 9.07 -4.22
N SER A 77 -2.60 10.16 -3.58
CA SER A 77 -1.48 10.98 -4.05
C SER A 77 -0.16 10.20 -4.07
N GLY A 78 0.13 9.42 -3.02
CA GLY A 78 1.30 8.54 -2.98
C GLY A 78 1.30 7.54 -4.13
N CYS A 79 0.14 6.94 -4.43
CA CYS A 79 -0.02 6.03 -5.57
C CYS A 79 0.22 6.74 -6.92
N LEU A 80 -0.26 7.97 -7.07
CA LEU A 80 -0.04 8.79 -8.27
C LEU A 80 1.43 9.08 -8.49
N TYR A 81 2.12 9.57 -7.46
CA TYR A 81 3.54 9.88 -7.55
C TYR A 81 4.44 8.65 -7.65
N ALA A 82 3.99 7.49 -7.18
CA ALA A 82 4.65 6.21 -7.42
C ALA A 82 4.58 5.74 -8.89
N GLY A 83 3.75 6.38 -9.72
CA GLY A 83 3.71 6.16 -11.16
C GLY A 83 2.67 5.14 -11.63
N ALA A 84 1.64 4.85 -10.82
CA ALA A 84 0.50 4.06 -11.27
C ALA A 84 -0.16 4.71 -12.50
N GLY A 85 -0.58 3.88 -13.46
CA GLY A 85 -1.11 4.38 -14.73
C GLY A 85 -2.57 4.87 -14.64
N LEU A 86 -3.36 4.22 -13.80
CA LEU A 86 -4.73 4.58 -13.46
C LEU A 86 -4.95 4.41 -11.96
N ILE A 87 -5.76 5.29 -11.37
CA ILE A 87 -6.08 5.24 -9.95
C ILE A 87 -7.57 5.49 -9.78
N SER A 88 -8.20 4.65 -8.98
CA SER A 88 -9.54 4.89 -8.47
C SER A 88 -9.52 4.98 -6.95
N ALA A 89 -10.15 6.01 -6.38
CA ALA A 89 -10.36 6.14 -4.95
C ALA A 89 -11.79 5.76 -4.61
N CYS A 90 -11.95 4.69 -3.82
CA CYS A 90 -13.19 4.28 -3.20
C CYS A 90 -13.35 5.00 -1.86
N ILE A 91 -14.14 6.06 -1.87
CA ILE A 91 -14.36 7.00 -0.76
C ILE A 91 -15.88 7.21 -0.57
N PRO A 92 -16.35 7.71 0.57
CA PRO A 92 -17.73 8.15 0.68
C PRO A 92 -18.02 9.29 -0.30
N GLU A 93 -19.25 9.38 -0.80
CA GLU A 93 -19.66 10.42 -1.78
C GLU A 93 -19.43 11.84 -1.25
N SER A 94 -19.55 12.04 0.07
CA SER A 94 -19.23 13.30 0.74
C SER A 94 -17.79 13.79 0.50
N GLY A 95 -16.86 12.88 0.19
CA GLY A 95 -15.47 13.18 -0.14
C GLY A 95 -15.22 13.55 -1.61
N LEU A 96 -16.20 13.41 -2.49
CA LEU A 96 -16.01 13.57 -3.95
C LEU A 96 -15.53 14.97 -4.34
N THR A 97 -16.07 16.02 -3.71
CA THR A 97 -15.64 17.40 -3.96
C THR A 97 -14.18 17.60 -3.54
N ALA A 98 -13.77 17.05 -2.39
CA ALA A 98 -12.40 17.13 -1.92
C ALA A 98 -11.43 16.40 -2.86
N LEU A 99 -11.81 15.20 -3.33
CA LEU A 99 -11.05 14.43 -4.31
C LEU A 99 -10.86 15.20 -5.60
N ASN A 100 -11.94 15.66 -6.23
CA ASN A 100 -11.88 16.36 -7.52
C ASN A 100 -11.16 17.72 -7.43
N THR A 101 -11.13 18.33 -6.24
CA THR A 101 -10.42 19.59 -6.01
C THR A 101 -8.92 19.38 -5.85
N ALA A 102 -8.51 18.34 -5.11
CA ALA A 102 -7.11 18.10 -4.77
C ALA A 102 -6.38 17.22 -5.78
N LEU A 103 -7.06 16.21 -6.34
CA LEU A 103 -6.51 15.15 -7.19
C LEU A 103 -7.49 14.83 -8.34
N PRO A 104 -7.76 15.77 -9.27
CA PRO A 104 -8.70 15.57 -10.38
C PRO A 104 -8.31 14.42 -11.32
N GLU A 105 -7.05 13.96 -11.29
CA GLU A 105 -6.56 12.81 -12.04
C GLU A 105 -7.05 11.47 -11.48
N VAL A 106 -7.44 11.43 -10.20
CA VAL A 106 -7.89 10.22 -9.51
C VAL A 106 -9.39 10.03 -9.74
N MET A 107 -9.77 8.86 -10.23
CA MET A 107 -11.17 8.56 -10.52
C MET A 107 -11.93 8.23 -9.23
N TYR A 108 -13.14 8.76 -9.10
CA TYR A 108 -14.05 8.33 -8.03
C TYR A 108 -14.58 6.92 -8.27
N GLN A 109 -14.55 6.11 -7.22
CA GLN A 109 -15.24 4.82 -7.13
C GLN A 109 -16.22 4.88 -5.96
N SER A 110 -17.49 4.55 -6.21
CA SER A 110 -18.49 4.49 -5.15
C SER A 110 -18.31 3.24 -4.29
N ARG A 111 -18.45 3.39 -2.97
CA ARG A 111 -18.49 2.28 -2.00
C ARG A 111 -19.63 1.31 -2.30
N ASP A 112 -20.84 1.82 -2.56
CA ASP A 112 -22.00 0.99 -2.93
C ASP A 112 -21.70 0.11 -4.14
N ARG A 113 -21.04 0.65 -5.16
CA ARG A 113 -20.67 -0.13 -6.34
C ARG A 113 -19.65 -1.22 -6.02
N VAL A 114 -18.69 -0.97 -5.14
CA VAL A 114 -17.73 -2.00 -4.69
C VAL A 114 -18.43 -3.11 -3.91
N LEU A 115 -19.42 -2.75 -3.10
CA LEU A 115 -20.18 -3.71 -2.30
C LEU A 115 -21.18 -4.53 -3.12
N GLN A 116 -21.80 -3.93 -4.14
CA GLN A 116 -22.93 -4.54 -4.87
C GLN A 116 -22.56 -5.14 -6.22
N THR A 117 -21.44 -4.73 -6.83
CA THR A 117 -21.08 -5.12 -8.20
C THR A 117 -19.65 -5.63 -8.29
N GLU A 118 -19.40 -6.52 -9.25
CA GLU A 118 -18.04 -6.98 -9.57
C GLU A 118 -17.33 -5.87 -10.36
N VAL A 119 -16.60 -5.01 -9.65
CA VAL A 119 -15.81 -3.91 -10.25
C VAL A 119 -14.31 -4.19 -10.23
N PHE A 120 -13.90 -5.35 -9.72
CA PHE A 120 -12.52 -5.62 -9.36
C PHE A 120 -11.64 -6.06 -10.52
N ASP A 121 -12.21 -6.65 -11.57
CA ASP A 121 -11.49 -7.21 -12.74
C ASP A 121 -10.56 -6.22 -13.46
N ARG A 122 -10.83 -4.91 -13.32
CA ARG A 122 -10.01 -3.85 -13.94
C ARG A 122 -8.82 -3.42 -13.09
N TYR A 123 -8.78 -3.78 -11.81
CA TYR A 123 -7.73 -3.36 -10.89
C TYR A 123 -6.62 -4.41 -10.81
N ASN A 124 -5.37 -3.96 -10.71
CA ASN A 124 -4.22 -4.83 -10.56
C ASN A 124 -3.79 -5.00 -9.10
N ALA A 125 -4.15 -4.04 -8.23
CA ALA A 125 -3.88 -4.07 -6.81
C ALA A 125 -4.86 -3.17 -6.05
N VAL A 126 -5.11 -3.49 -4.80
CA VAL A 126 -5.97 -2.71 -3.89
C VAL A 126 -5.16 -2.29 -2.68
N ALA A 127 -5.23 -1.02 -2.29
CA ALA A 127 -4.82 -0.57 -0.96
C ALA A 127 -6.07 -0.25 -0.13
N ILE A 128 -6.13 -0.71 1.11
CA ILE A 128 -7.30 -0.54 1.98
C ILE A 128 -6.89 -0.19 3.41
N GLY A 129 -7.64 0.73 4.02
CA GLY A 129 -7.61 0.95 5.47
C GLY A 129 -7.27 2.36 5.98
N PRO A 130 -6.50 3.23 5.30
CA PRO A 130 -6.22 4.57 5.81
C PRO A 130 -7.49 5.40 6.05
N GLY A 131 -7.85 5.63 7.32
CA GLY A 131 -9.06 6.35 7.71
C GLY A 131 -10.36 5.66 7.27
N LEU A 132 -10.37 4.33 7.15
CA LEU A 132 -11.56 3.60 6.73
C LEU A 132 -12.64 3.55 7.82
N GLY A 133 -12.23 3.69 9.08
CA GLY A 133 -13.07 3.41 10.24
C GLY A 133 -13.17 1.90 10.51
N LEU A 134 -13.90 1.53 11.57
CA LEU A 134 -14.05 0.14 12.04
C LEU A 134 -15.50 -0.37 11.97
N GLU A 135 -16.38 0.41 11.36
CA GLU A 135 -17.82 0.12 11.27
C GLU A 135 -18.12 -1.02 10.28
N GLU A 136 -19.37 -1.48 10.26
CA GLU A 136 -19.82 -2.61 9.43
C GLU A 136 -19.50 -2.43 7.94
N GLU A 137 -19.59 -1.21 7.41
CA GLU A 137 -19.24 -0.92 6.02
C GLU A 137 -17.75 -1.20 5.73
N ALA A 138 -16.86 -0.85 6.66
CA ALA A 138 -15.43 -1.09 6.52
C ALA A 138 -15.11 -2.59 6.51
N VAL A 139 -15.78 -3.35 7.39
CA VAL A 139 -15.70 -4.83 7.42
C VAL A 139 -16.20 -5.42 6.11
N ALA A 140 -17.32 -4.93 5.57
CA ALA A 140 -17.90 -5.40 4.32
C ALA A 140 -16.97 -5.10 3.13
N LEU A 141 -16.41 -3.89 3.06
CA LEU A 141 -15.45 -3.51 2.02
C LEU A 141 -14.20 -4.41 2.06
N LEU A 142 -13.63 -4.64 3.25
CA LEU A 142 -12.47 -5.50 3.41
C LEU A 142 -12.77 -6.95 3.03
N SER A 143 -13.93 -7.48 3.45
CA SER A 143 -14.40 -8.82 3.06
C SER A 143 -14.49 -8.95 1.55
N ARG A 144 -15.10 -7.97 0.87
CA ARG A 144 -15.24 -7.98 -0.59
C ARG A 144 -13.91 -7.97 -1.32
N VAL A 145 -12.92 -7.23 -0.82
CA VAL A 145 -11.57 -7.17 -1.40
C VAL A 145 -10.85 -8.52 -1.25
N ILE A 146 -10.94 -9.12 -0.07
CA ILE A 146 -10.32 -10.42 0.24
C ILE A 146 -10.83 -11.53 -0.68
N GLU A 147 -12.10 -11.47 -1.10
CA GLU A 147 -12.70 -12.44 -2.03
C GLU A 147 -12.12 -12.41 -3.46
N GLN A 148 -11.38 -11.36 -3.84
CA GLN A 148 -10.96 -11.14 -5.25
C GLN A 148 -9.63 -11.78 -5.65
N ASP A 149 -8.98 -12.54 -4.75
CA ASP A 149 -7.66 -13.17 -4.94
C ASP A 149 -6.66 -12.28 -5.71
N MET A 150 -6.48 -11.05 -5.23
CA MET A 150 -5.61 -10.06 -5.85
C MET A 150 -4.59 -9.49 -4.85
N PRO A 151 -3.53 -8.80 -5.31
CA PRO A 151 -2.59 -8.13 -4.42
C PRO A 151 -3.29 -7.05 -3.56
N ILE A 152 -3.13 -7.15 -2.25
CA ILE A 152 -3.75 -6.23 -1.27
C ILE A 152 -2.64 -5.57 -0.45
N ILE A 153 -2.73 -4.26 -0.26
CA ILE A 153 -1.97 -3.52 0.74
C ILE A 153 -2.96 -3.16 1.85
N ALA A 154 -2.83 -3.79 3.03
CA ALA A 154 -3.66 -3.47 4.19
C ALA A 154 -2.88 -2.61 5.17
N ASP A 155 -3.45 -1.45 5.49
CA ASP A 155 -2.86 -0.45 6.37
C ASP A 155 -3.87 0.04 7.41
N ALA A 156 -3.40 0.68 8.49
CA ALA A 156 -4.21 1.39 9.47
C ALA A 156 -5.48 0.61 9.92
N ASP A 157 -6.68 1.14 9.65
CA ASP A 157 -7.93 0.53 10.12
C ASP A 157 -8.18 -0.87 9.54
N ALA A 158 -7.66 -1.17 8.35
CA ALA A 158 -7.74 -2.53 7.81
C ALA A 158 -6.93 -3.51 8.66
N LEU A 159 -5.77 -3.11 9.19
CA LEU A 159 -4.97 -3.94 10.10
C LEU A 159 -5.70 -4.15 11.43
N ASN A 160 -6.38 -3.12 11.94
CA ASN A 160 -7.22 -3.24 13.13
C ASN A 160 -8.34 -4.27 12.89
N LEU A 161 -9.05 -4.20 11.76
CA LEU A 161 -10.10 -5.14 11.39
C LEU A 161 -9.57 -6.58 11.21
N LEU A 162 -8.41 -6.75 10.57
CA LEU A 162 -7.75 -8.05 10.42
C LEU A 162 -7.35 -8.64 11.78
N SER A 163 -6.90 -7.80 12.72
CA SER A 163 -6.45 -8.24 14.05
C SER A 163 -7.58 -8.82 14.90
N ILE A 164 -8.81 -8.32 14.72
CA ILE A 164 -9.99 -8.77 15.49
C ILE A 164 -10.80 -9.84 14.75
N ASN A 165 -10.57 -10.05 13.45
CA ASN A 165 -11.30 -11.02 12.63
C ASN A 165 -10.34 -12.02 11.96
N SER A 166 -10.16 -13.17 12.60
CA SER A 166 -9.27 -14.23 12.12
C SER A 166 -9.67 -14.82 10.76
N LEU A 167 -10.95 -14.77 10.38
CA LEU A 167 -11.42 -15.24 9.07
C LEU A 167 -10.94 -14.31 7.96
N LEU A 168 -11.01 -12.99 8.16
CA LEU A 168 -10.48 -12.01 7.20
C LEU A 168 -8.97 -12.18 7.05
N MET A 169 -8.26 -12.37 8.16
CA MET A 169 -6.82 -12.61 8.13
C MET A 169 -6.45 -13.89 7.36
N GLN A 170 -7.22 -14.98 7.53
CA GLN A 170 -7.00 -16.23 6.79
C GLN A 170 -7.33 -16.12 5.30
N GLY A 171 -8.23 -15.21 4.91
CA GLY A 171 -8.63 -15.00 3.53
C GLY A 171 -7.63 -14.17 2.71
N LEU A 172 -6.73 -13.43 3.35
CA LEU A 172 -5.77 -12.58 2.61
C LEU A 172 -4.95 -13.38 1.59
N SER A 173 -4.82 -12.81 0.39
CA SER A 173 -4.02 -13.40 -0.66
C SER A 173 -2.54 -13.48 -0.25
N ARG A 174 -1.81 -14.49 -0.74
CA ARG A 174 -0.38 -14.69 -0.40
C ARG A 174 0.52 -13.51 -0.77
N ASN A 175 0.09 -12.68 -1.72
CA ASN A 175 0.82 -11.51 -2.19
C ASN A 175 0.38 -10.22 -1.49
N SER A 176 -0.30 -10.34 -0.34
CA SER A 176 -0.71 -9.18 0.46
C SER A 176 0.47 -8.58 1.22
N ILE A 177 0.50 -7.26 1.30
CA ILE A 177 1.47 -6.47 2.09
C ILE A 177 0.72 -5.87 3.27
N LEU A 178 1.24 -6.06 4.47
CA LEU A 178 0.72 -5.45 5.70
C LEU A 178 1.71 -4.37 6.16
N THR A 179 1.21 -3.18 6.53
CA THR A 179 2.05 -2.05 6.97
C THR A 179 1.79 -1.62 8.41
N PRO A 180 1.89 -2.53 9.41
CA PRO A 180 1.66 -2.16 10.81
C PRO A 180 2.76 -1.24 11.32
N HIS A 181 2.38 -0.32 12.20
CA HIS A 181 3.33 0.29 13.13
C HIS A 181 3.44 -0.59 14.39
N MET A 182 4.55 -0.45 15.13
CA MET A 182 4.68 -1.07 16.47
C MET A 182 3.95 -0.26 17.55
#